data_AF-A0A5K0WM44-F1
#
_entry.id   AF-A0A5K0WM44-F1
#
_cell.length_a   1.000
_cell.length_b   1.000
_cell.length_c   1.000
_cell.angle_alpha   90.00
_cell.angle_beta   90.00
_cell.angle_gamma   90.00
#
_symmetry.space_group_name_H-M   'P 1'
#
loop_
_entity.id
_entity.type
_entity.pdbx_description
1 polymer ?
#
loop_
_entity_poly.entity_id
_entity_poly.type
_entity_poly.pdbx_seq_one_letter_code
_entity_poly.pdbx_strand_id
1 'polypeptide(L)'
;MALLLENRDGVLLSVDSHKAMPAPFLTKTYQLVDDPSTDHIVSWGQDDSTFVVWRPPEFARDLLPNYFKHNNFSSFVRQLNTY
;
A
#
# COMPACT_ATOMS: atom_id res chain seq x y z
N MET A 1 22.76 -34.06 5.60
CA MET A 1 23.41 -33.97 6.91
C MET A 1 23.25 -32.53 7.39
N ALA A 2 22.20 -32.28 8.17
CA ALA A 2 21.95 -30.96 8.74
C ALA A 2 23.08 -30.62 9.71
N LEU A 3 23.76 -29.50 9.50
CA LEU A 3 24.61 -28.90 10.52
C LEU A 3 23.83 -27.79 11.18
N LEU A 4 23.26 -28.15 12.32
CA LEU A 4 22.72 -27.28 13.34
C LEU A 4 23.88 -26.42 13.88
N LEU A 5 23.98 -25.16 13.44
CA LEU A 5 24.65 -24.14 14.23
C LEU A 5 23.56 -23.30 14.91
N GLU A 6 23.42 -23.58 16.19
CA GLU A 6 22.57 -22.87 17.12
C GLU A 6 23.10 -21.44 17.26
N ASN A 7 22.54 -20.52 16.49
CA ASN A 7 22.82 -19.09 16.59
C ASN A 7 21.61 -18.42 17.25
N ARG A 8 21.90 -17.75 18.36
CA ARG A 8 20.99 -17.36 19.43
C ARG A 8 20.23 -16.06 19.15
N ASP A 9 19.84 -15.84 17.89
CA ASP A 9 19.00 -14.73 17.41
C ASP A 9 18.22 -15.21 16.14
N GLY A 10 17.12 -15.93 16.35
CA GLY A 10 16.36 -16.62 15.30
C GLY A 10 15.36 -15.75 14.54
N VAL A 11 15.82 -14.71 13.82
CA VAL A 11 15.02 -14.15 12.71
C VAL A 11 15.29 -14.97 11.45
N LEU A 12 14.45 -15.98 11.25
CA LEU A 12 14.35 -16.76 10.01
C LEU A 12 13.63 -15.95 8.94
N LEU A 13 14.35 -15.23 8.08
CA LEU A 13 13.85 -14.85 6.75
C LEU A 13 15.01 -14.84 5.74
N SER A 14 15.52 -16.02 5.43
CA SER A 14 16.16 -16.25 4.13
C SER A 14 15.17 -16.97 3.22
N VAL A 15 14.46 -16.18 2.41
CA VAL A 15 14.05 -16.64 1.09
C VAL A 15 14.48 -15.56 0.12
N ASP A 16 15.58 -15.84 -0.57
CA ASP A 16 15.95 -15.16 -1.80
C ASP A 16 14.76 -15.25 -2.76
N SER A 17 14.07 -14.13 -2.90
CA SER A 17 13.28 -13.85 -4.07
C SER A 17 13.61 -12.41 -4.39
N HIS A 18 14.30 -12.19 -5.51
CA HIS A 18 14.39 -10.87 -6.13
C HIS A 18 13.00 -10.47 -6.65
N LYS A 19 11.98 -10.49 -5.78
CA LYS A 19 10.68 -9.90 -6.00
C LYS A 19 10.98 -8.41 -6.03
N ALA A 20 11.05 -7.84 -7.23
CA ALA A 20 11.19 -6.41 -7.42
C ALA A 20 10.21 -5.73 -6.45
N MET A 21 10.74 -4.93 -5.52
CA MET A 21 9.91 -4.29 -4.53
C MET A 21 8.86 -3.45 -5.27
N PRO A 22 7.56 -3.58 -4.94
CA PRO A 22 6.54 -2.78 -5.60
C PRO A 22 6.89 -1.30 -5.50
N ALA A 23 6.59 -0.55 -6.55
CA ALA A 23 6.88 0.88 -6.57
C ALA A 23 6.26 1.54 -5.32
N PRO A 24 6.95 2.51 -4.68
CA PRO A 24 6.46 3.12 -3.44
C PRO A 24 5.04 3.69 -3.53
N PHE A 25 4.64 4.15 -4.72
CA PHE A 25 3.27 4.58 -4.99
C PHE A 25 2.25 3.46 -4.76
N LEU A 26 2.49 2.26 -5.31
CA LEU A 26 1.59 1.12 -5.18
C LEU A 26 1.50 0.62 -3.74
N THR A 27 2.65 0.50 -3.06
CA THR A 27 2.69 0.06 -1.66
C THR A 27 1.90 1.00 -0.76
N LYS A 28 2.05 2.32 -0.95
CA LYS A 28 1.33 3.33 -0.17
C LYS A 28 -0.16 3.39 -0.50
N THR A 29 -0.51 3.26 -1.78
CA THR A 29 -1.92 3.19 -2.20
C THR A 29 -2.61 1.99 -1.58
N TYR A 30 -1.96 0.82 -1.60
CA TYR A 30 -2.50 -0.37 -0.94
C TYR A 30 -2.71 -0.12 0.56
N GLN A 31 -1.68 0.35 1.28
CA GLN A 31 -1.78 0.66 2.72
C GLN A 31 -2.89 1.67 3.04
N LEU A 32 -3.08 2.67 2.18
CA LEU A 32 -4.11 3.68 2.34
C LEU A 32 -5.51 3.07 2.22
N VAL A 33 -5.73 2.18 1.25
CA VAL A 33 -7.03 1.54 1.02
C VAL A 33 -7.31 0.42 2.03
N ASP A 34 -6.26 -0.25 2.50
CA ASP A 34 -6.32 -1.38 3.45
C ASP A 34 -6.55 -0.94 4.90
N ASP A 35 -6.59 0.37 5.18
CA ASP A 35 -6.87 0.93 6.50
C ASP A 35 -8.39 1.08 6.72
N PRO A 36 -9.01 0.27 7.60
CA PRO A 36 -10.46 0.31 7.84
C PRO A 36 -10.94 1.64 8.44
N SER A 37 -10.04 2.43 9.04
CA SER A 37 -10.41 3.76 9.54
C SER A 37 -10.76 4.73 8.40
N THR A 38 -10.30 4.45 7.19
CA THR A 38 -10.52 5.27 5.99
C THR A 38 -11.71 4.84 5.15
N ASP A 39 -12.36 3.71 5.47
CA ASP A 39 -13.44 3.07 4.66
C ASP A 39 -14.58 4.01 4.27
N HIS A 40 -14.89 4.98 5.12
CA HIS A 40 -15.93 5.99 4.87
C HIS A 40 -15.58 7.02 3.78
N ILE A 41 -14.31 7.07 3.36
CA ILE A 41 -13.75 7.93 2.31
C ILE A 41 -13.27 7.09 1.12
N VAL A 42 -12.60 5.98 1.39
CA VAL A 42 -12.05 5.04 0.39
C VAL A 42 -12.02 3.63 0.98
N SER A 43 -12.45 2.64 0.22
CA SER A 43 -12.44 1.24 0.67
C SER A 43 -12.17 0.28 -0.49
N TRP A 44 -11.82 -0.95 -0.16
CA TRP A 44 -11.91 -2.06 -1.11
C TRP A 44 -13.35 -2.21 -1.63
N GLY A 45 -13.45 -2.64 -2.90
CA GLY A 45 -14.69 -3.08 -3.52
C GLY A 45 -15.03 -4.51 -3.11
N GLN A 46 -16.17 -5.02 -3.56
CA GLN A 46 -16.72 -6.30 -3.10
C GLN A 46 -15.83 -7.53 -3.38
N ASP A 47 -14.96 -7.45 -4.38
CA ASP A 47 -14.10 -8.54 -4.83
C ASP A 47 -12.62 -8.35 -4.41
N ASP A 48 -12.30 -7.39 -3.53
CA ASP A 48 -10.95 -7.03 -3.05
C ASP A 48 -9.89 -6.78 -4.14
N SER A 49 -10.31 -6.70 -5.40
CA SER A 49 -9.47 -6.49 -6.58
C SER A 49 -9.52 -5.07 -7.11
N THR A 50 -10.49 -4.29 -6.64
CA THR A 50 -10.69 -2.88 -6.98
C THR A 50 -10.95 -2.10 -5.70
N PHE A 51 -10.73 -0.80 -5.72
CA PHE A 51 -11.08 0.08 -4.63
C PHE A 51 -11.91 1.26 -5.14
N VAL A 52 -12.71 1.84 -4.24
CA VAL A 52 -13.64 2.93 -4.56
C VAL A 52 -13.32 4.12 -3.69
N VAL A 53 -13.20 5.31 -4.30
CA VAL A 53 -13.09 6.58 -3.58
C VAL A 53 -14.49 7.20 -3.49
N TRP A 54 -15.13 7.06 -2.33
CA TRP A 54 -16.49 7.54 -2.05
C TRP A 54 -16.56 9.06 -1.93
N ARG A 55 -15.50 9.66 -1.38
CA ARG A 55 -15.45 11.10 -1.05
C ARG A 55 -14.18 11.74 -1.62
N PRO A 56 -14.14 12.05 -2.93
CA PRO A 56 -12.92 12.55 -3.56
C PRO A 56 -12.34 13.84 -2.95
N PRO A 57 -13.13 14.85 -2.54
CA PRO A 57 -12.60 16.04 -1.89
C PRO A 57 -11.90 15.73 -0.55
N GLU A 58 -12.52 14.92 0.30
CA GLU A 58 -11.97 14.48 1.59
C GLU A 58 -10.76 13.58 1.41
N PHE A 59 -10.81 12.64 0.45
CA PHE A 59 -9.65 11.81 0.09
C PHE A 59 -8.44 12.67 -0.27
N ALA A 60 -8.66 13.68 -1.11
CA ALA A 60 -7.62 14.58 -1.55
C ALA A 60 -7.04 15.41 -0.41
N ARG A 61 -7.91 16.01 0.43
CA ARG A 61 -7.50 16.91 1.51
C ARG A 61 -6.92 16.18 2.73
N ASP A 62 -7.56 15.09 3.14
CA ASP A 62 -7.36 14.49 4.46
C ASP A 62 -6.48 13.23 4.40
N LEU A 63 -6.51 12.46 3.30
CA LEU A 63 -5.74 11.22 3.19
C LEU A 63 -4.44 11.40 2.39
N LEU A 64 -4.50 12.03 1.22
CA LEU A 64 -3.31 12.14 0.36
C LEU A 64 -2.08 12.76 1.05
N PRO A 65 -2.17 13.82 1.88
CA PRO A 65 -1.00 14.38 2.57
C PRO A 65 -0.32 13.43 3.56
N ASN A 66 -1.05 12.44 4.09
CA ASN A 66 -0.51 11.48 5.07
C ASN A 66 0.35 10.41 4.39
N TYR A 67 0.07 10.10 3.13
CA TYR A 67 0.74 9.05 2.37
C TYR A 67 1.67 9.61 1.27
N PHE A 68 1.32 10.75 0.68
CA PHE A 68 1.99 11.38 -0.46
C PHE A 68 2.35 12.84 -0.17
N LYS A 69 3.31 13.39 -0.91
CA LYS A 69 3.78 14.79 -0.73
C LYS A 69 2.86 15.84 -1.37
N HIS A 70 1.60 15.51 -1.62
CA HIS A 70 0.61 16.41 -2.24
C HIS A 70 -0.80 16.02 -1.82
N ASN A 71 -1.76 16.94 -1.99
CA ASN A 71 -3.19 16.71 -1.85
C ASN A 71 -3.92 16.70 -3.21
N ASN A 72 -3.19 16.67 -4.34
CA ASN A 72 -3.79 16.75 -5.66
C ASN A 72 -4.36 15.40 -6.14
N PHE A 73 -5.70 15.33 -6.24
CA PHE A 73 -6.40 14.12 -6.71
C PHE A 73 -6.03 13.74 -8.14
N SER A 74 -5.92 14.71 -9.05
CA SER A 74 -5.56 14.45 -10.46
C SER A 74 -4.16 13.88 -10.60
N SER A 75 -3.20 14.31 -9.77
CA SER A 75 -1.85 13.72 -9.73
C SER A 75 -1.86 12.28 -9.22
N PHE A 76 -2.74 11.97 -8.26
CA PHE A 76 -2.94 10.60 -7.78
C PHE A 76 -3.53 9.71 -8.89
N VAL A 77 -4.60 10.16 -9.56
CA VAL A 77 -5.21 9.44 -10.70
C VAL A 77 -4.22 9.24 -11.85
N ARG A 78 -3.38 10.24 -12.15
CA ARG A 78 -2.33 10.10 -13.17
C ARG A 78 -1.33 8.99 -12.82
N GLN A 79 -0.93 8.89 -11.55
CA GLN A 79 -0.06 7.81 -11.11
C GLN A 79 -0.77 6.46 -11.19
N LEU A 80 -2.05 6.35 -10.84
CA LEU A 80 -2.84 5.12 -11.06
C LEU A 80 -2.82 4.70 -12.54
N ASN A 81 -3.05 5.62 -13.46
CA ASN A 81 -3.04 5.31 -14.90
C ASN A 81 -1.65 4.95 -15.47
N THR A 82 -0.58 5.14 -14.70
CA THR A 82 0.79 4.80 -15.13
C THR A 82 1.15 3.35 -14.78
N TYR A 83 0.45 2.74 -13.82
CA TYR A 83 0.64 1.36 -13.39
C TYR A 83 -0.49 0.47 -13.88
#